data_AF-A0A844KG06-F1
#
_entry.id   AF-A0A844KG06-F1
#
_cell.length_a   1.000
_cell.length_b   1.000
_cell.length_c   1.000
_cell.angle_alpha   90.00
_cell.angle_beta   90.00
_cell.angle_gamma   90.00
#
_symmetry.space_group_name_H-M   'P 1'
#
loop_
_entity.id
_entity.type
_entity.pdbx_description
1 polymer ?
#
loop_
_entity_poly.entity_id
_entity_poly.type
_entity_poly.pdbx_seq_one_letter_code
_entity_poly.pdbx_strand_id
1 'polypeptide(L)'
;MKLFQPIQGSIESKETQENLIDRGQLQVNVTSSVNAFPVKEARISISYTGIPESILEQVVTDSSGQTELIELNAPPEEWSLDENEERQPYSEYTLNIEAEGFESISVSGTEILANTKAIQNIRMKQKDQSREEEQVFVIPAHTLYGNYPPKIAEEEIKPVNETGEIVLSRVVVPEYIIVHDGSPRDSTAQNYYVKYKDYIKNVASSEIYATWPADTIRANVLAIMSFTLNRVYTEWYRNKGFDFTITSSTAFDHKWIPERNIFEPISVIVDELFADYLSRPNVRQPILTQYCDGRRVSCPNWLTQWGSKSLGEQGFSPIEILRYYYGDDMYINTAEAISGIPSSWPGYTLEQGSQGPKVRQIQEELNVIAGAYPEIPKLTEDGIYGPETEAAVRKFQSIFGLPVTGEIDYKTWYKISEIYVGVSRIAELS
;
A
#
# COMPACT_ATOMS: atom_id res chain seq x y z
N MET A 1 28.50 -1.74 14.26
CA MET A 1 28.24 -3.05 14.89
C MET A 1 26.77 -3.03 15.28
N LYS A 2 25.88 -3.49 14.39
CA LYS A 2 24.43 -3.51 14.64
C LYS A 2 24.21 -4.46 15.82
N LEU A 3 23.80 -3.92 16.97
CA LEU A 3 23.22 -4.73 18.03
C LEU A 3 21.88 -5.20 17.51
N PHE A 4 21.87 -6.40 16.93
CA PHE A 4 20.64 -7.14 16.65
C PHE A 4 19.89 -7.28 17.98
N GLN A 5 18.81 -6.52 18.15
CA GLN A 5 17.79 -6.92 19.10
C GLN A 5 17.20 -8.24 18.58
N PRO A 6 17.02 -9.25 19.45
CA PRO A 6 16.43 -10.51 19.03
C PRO A 6 15.06 -10.23 18.39
N ILE A 7 14.82 -10.87 17.25
CA ILE A 7 13.52 -10.89 16.57
C ILE A 7 12.51 -11.32 17.64
N GLN A 8 11.65 -10.42 18.06
CA GLN A 8 10.52 -10.75 18.93
C GLN A 8 9.40 -11.30 18.03
N GLY A 9 9.74 -12.32 17.26
CA GLY A 9 8.84 -13.17 16.50
C GLY A 9 8.94 -14.53 17.16
N SER A 10 7.83 -15.04 17.67
CA SER A 10 7.78 -16.42 18.14
C SER A 10 8.12 -17.30 16.95
N ILE A 11 9.28 -17.97 17.01
CA ILE A 11 9.51 -19.14 16.17
C ILE A 11 8.55 -20.20 16.70
N GLU A 12 7.29 -20.13 16.29
CA GLU A 12 6.36 -21.23 16.48
C GLU A 12 6.94 -22.42 15.72
N SER A 13 6.94 -23.59 16.35
CA SER A 13 7.46 -24.78 15.68
C SER A 13 6.63 -25.08 14.44
N LYS A 14 7.25 -25.70 13.43
CA LYS A 14 6.56 -26.20 12.23
C LYS A 14 5.27 -26.96 12.58
N GLU A 15 5.31 -27.78 13.64
CA GLU A 15 4.16 -28.52 14.14
C GLU A 15 3.01 -27.61 14.64
N THR A 16 3.32 -26.48 15.26
CA THR A 16 2.29 -25.51 15.70
C THR A 16 1.63 -24.83 14.49
N GLN A 17 2.41 -24.47 13.47
CA GLN A 17 1.91 -23.82 12.26
C GLN A 17 1.12 -24.77 11.35
N GLU A 18 1.50 -26.04 11.29
CA GLU A 18 0.76 -27.08 10.56
C GLU A 18 -0.60 -27.42 11.19
N ASN A 19 -0.76 -27.17 12.50
CA ASN A 19 -1.99 -27.42 13.25
C ASN A 19 -2.97 -26.23 13.25
N LEU A 20 -2.64 -25.14 12.56
CA LEU A 20 -3.56 -24.00 12.41
C LEU A 20 -4.78 -24.42 11.57
N ILE A 21 -5.96 -23.98 12.01
CA ILE A 21 -7.25 -24.39 11.44
C ILE A 21 -7.72 -23.49 10.30
N ASP A 22 -7.35 -22.21 10.35
CA ASP A 22 -7.77 -21.21 9.38
C ASP A 22 -6.71 -21.01 8.30
N ARG A 23 -7.10 -20.39 7.19
CA ARG A 23 -6.22 -20.12 6.05
C ARG A 23 -6.37 -18.69 5.56
N GLY A 24 -5.29 -18.17 4.99
CA GLY A 24 -5.28 -16.95 4.21
C GLY A 24 -4.76 -17.22 2.81
N GLN A 25 -4.96 -16.25 1.93
CA GLN A 25 -4.55 -16.34 0.53
C GLN A 25 -3.32 -15.49 0.28
N LEU A 26 -2.41 -15.96 -0.57
CA LEU A 26 -1.26 -15.21 -1.05
C LEU A 26 -1.25 -15.15 -2.58
N GLN A 27 -1.08 -13.95 -3.11
CA GLN A 27 -0.70 -13.71 -4.51
C GLN A 27 0.65 -12.99 -4.55
N VAL A 28 1.57 -13.44 -5.40
CA VAL A 28 2.83 -12.74 -5.66
C VAL A 28 2.78 -12.12 -7.06
N ASN A 29 3.06 -10.82 -7.11
CA ASN A 29 3.12 -10.05 -8.36
C ASN A 29 4.56 -9.61 -8.59
N VAL A 30 5.15 -9.99 -9.72
CA VAL A 30 6.54 -9.74 -10.04
C VAL A 30 6.64 -8.84 -11.27
N THR A 31 7.31 -7.71 -11.10
CA THR A 31 7.54 -6.73 -12.17
C THR A 31 9.02 -6.37 -12.23
N SER A 32 9.47 -5.89 -13.39
CA SER A 32 10.81 -5.34 -13.56
C SER A 32 10.92 -3.97 -12.92
N SER A 33 11.99 -3.72 -12.16
CA SER A 33 12.27 -2.41 -11.57
C SER A 33 12.60 -1.33 -12.62
N VAL A 34 12.94 -1.74 -13.84
CA VAL A 34 13.34 -0.84 -14.93
C VAL A 34 12.10 -0.23 -15.56
N ASN A 35 11.20 -1.06 -16.10
CA ASN A 35 10.09 -0.62 -16.95
C ASN A 35 8.71 -1.01 -16.42
N ALA A 36 8.61 -1.55 -15.20
CA ALA A 36 7.37 -2.04 -14.59
C ALA A 36 6.65 -3.12 -15.42
N PHE A 37 7.33 -3.74 -16.40
CA PHE A 37 6.74 -4.85 -17.15
C PHE A 37 6.64 -6.09 -16.26
N PRO A 38 5.59 -6.91 -16.45
CA PRO A 38 5.46 -8.16 -15.72
C PRO A 38 6.63 -9.10 -16.03
N VAL A 39 7.11 -9.81 -15.00
CA VAL A 39 8.13 -10.84 -15.15
C VAL A 39 7.43 -12.19 -15.16
N LYS A 40 7.33 -12.81 -16.33
CA LYS A 40 6.75 -14.13 -16.54
C LYS A 40 7.73 -15.24 -16.16
N GLU A 41 7.22 -16.40 -15.73
CA GLU A 41 8.00 -17.57 -15.32
C GLU A 41 8.99 -17.29 -14.16
N ALA A 42 8.74 -16.24 -13.38
CA ALA A 42 9.44 -16.04 -12.12
C ALA A 42 9.00 -17.15 -11.17
N ARG A 43 9.97 -17.85 -10.58
CA ARG A 43 9.79 -18.97 -9.66
C ARG A 43 9.74 -18.44 -8.24
N ILE A 44 8.67 -18.74 -7.52
CA ILE A 44 8.49 -18.39 -6.11
C ILE A 44 8.53 -19.68 -5.31
N SER A 45 9.47 -19.80 -4.38
CA SER A 45 9.52 -20.89 -3.41
C SER A 45 9.10 -20.37 -2.04
N ILE A 46 8.15 -21.07 -1.40
CA ILE A 46 7.49 -20.62 -0.16
C ILE A 46 7.83 -21.59 0.97
N SER A 47 8.27 -21.06 2.10
CA SER A 47 8.56 -21.83 3.31
C SER A 47 8.10 -21.07 4.56
N TYR A 48 7.91 -21.76 5.68
CA TYR A 48 7.72 -21.08 6.95
C TYR A 48 8.95 -20.25 7.32
N THR A 49 8.75 -19.05 7.86
CA THR A 49 9.86 -18.20 8.30
C THR A 49 10.65 -18.88 9.41
N GLY A 50 11.98 -18.86 9.29
CA GLY A 50 12.90 -19.57 10.19
C GLY A 50 13.16 -21.04 9.83
N ILE A 51 12.47 -21.60 8.82
CA ILE A 51 12.65 -22.99 8.36
C ILE A 51 12.79 -23.02 6.81
N PRO A 52 13.79 -22.32 6.23
CA PRO A 52 13.89 -22.13 4.78
C PRO A 52 14.12 -23.42 3.97
N GLU A 53 14.63 -24.48 4.61
CA GLU A 53 14.86 -25.77 3.94
C GLU A 53 13.56 -26.56 3.70
N SER A 54 12.47 -26.19 4.37
CA SER A 54 11.17 -26.87 4.26
C SER A 54 10.27 -26.10 3.29
N ILE A 55 10.52 -26.25 1.99
CA ILE A 55 9.64 -25.69 0.95
C ILE A 55 8.26 -26.36 1.05
N LEU A 56 7.24 -25.52 1.24
CA LEU A 56 5.84 -25.92 1.31
C LEU A 56 5.23 -25.97 -0.08
N GLU A 57 5.51 -24.94 -0.88
CA GLU A 57 4.91 -24.75 -2.18
C GLU A 57 5.88 -24.02 -3.12
N GLN A 58 5.72 -24.28 -4.42
CA GLN A 58 6.49 -23.64 -5.46
C GLN A 58 5.58 -23.32 -6.63
N VAL A 59 5.47 -22.04 -6.96
CA VAL A 59 4.63 -21.53 -8.05
C VAL A 59 5.46 -20.71 -9.04
N VAL A 60 4.87 -20.43 -10.19
CA VAL A 60 5.45 -19.55 -11.20
C VAL A 60 4.48 -18.43 -11.58
N THR A 61 5.02 -17.29 -12.02
CA THR A 61 4.21 -16.19 -12.53
C THR A 61 3.74 -16.43 -13.97
N ASP A 62 2.51 -16.00 -14.23
CA ASP A 62 1.88 -16.01 -15.54
C ASP A 62 2.35 -14.85 -16.44
N SER A 63 1.66 -14.66 -17.58
CA SER A 63 2.00 -13.61 -18.54
C SER A 63 1.79 -12.17 -18.02
N SER A 64 0.99 -12.02 -16.97
CA SER A 64 0.76 -10.77 -16.25
C SER A 64 1.71 -10.62 -15.04
N GLY A 65 2.67 -11.52 -14.88
CA GLY A 65 3.64 -11.49 -13.79
C GLY A 65 3.02 -11.90 -12.44
N GLN A 66 1.90 -12.62 -12.44
CA GLN A 66 1.16 -12.98 -11.23
C GLN A 66 1.18 -14.47 -11.00
N THR A 67 1.29 -14.89 -9.75
CA THR A 67 1.03 -16.28 -9.37
C THR A 67 -0.48 -16.54 -9.30
N GLU A 68 -0.85 -17.81 -9.33
CA GLU A 68 -2.16 -18.22 -8.82
C GLU A 68 -2.33 -17.87 -7.32
N LEU A 69 -3.56 -17.94 -6.82
CA LEU A 69 -3.84 -17.75 -5.40
C LEU A 69 -3.42 -19.00 -4.62
N ILE A 70 -2.54 -18.79 -3.65
CA ILE A 70 -1.99 -19.85 -2.81
C ILE A 70 -2.69 -19.82 -1.45
N GLU A 71 -3.16 -20.96 -0.98
CA GLU A 71 -3.83 -21.12 0.32
C GLU A 71 -2.83 -21.54 1.40
N LEU A 72 -2.51 -20.62 2.31
CA LEU A 72 -1.53 -20.82 3.37
C LEU A 72 -2.21 -20.86 4.74
N ASN A 73 -1.67 -21.68 5.66
CA ASN A 73 -2.14 -21.74 7.03
C ASN A 73 -2.00 -20.35 7.70
N ALA A 74 -3.01 -19.98 8.47
CA ALA A 74 -3.04 -18.73 9.24
C ALA A 74 -3.69 -18.96 10.63
N PRO A 75 -3.34 -18.17 11.65
CA PRO A 75 -3.99 -18.27 12.95
C PRO A 75 -5.46 -17.89 12.86
N PRO A 76 -6.30 -18.34 13.83
CA PRO A 76 -7.72 -18.03 13.83
C PRO A 76 -8.01 -16.53 13.70
N GLU A 77 -8.97 -16.17 12.85
CA GLU A 77 -9.33 -14.76 12.60
C GLU A 77 -9.65 -14.00 13.90
N GLU A 78 -10.26 -14.69 14.86
CA GLU A 78 -10.61 -14.21 16.20
C GLU A 78 -9.45 -13.47 16.89
N TRP A 79 -8.22 -13.95 16.70
CA TRP A 79 -7.03 -13.40 17.36
C TRP A 79 -6.71 -11.98 16.87
N SER A 80 -7.04 -11.67 15.61
CA SER A 80 -6.87 -10.33 15.04
C SER A 80 -7.99 -9.36 15.44
N LEU A 81 -9.11 -9.90 15.96
CA LEU A 81 -10.30 -9.15 16.34
C LEU A 81 -10.36 -8.88 17.85
N ASP A 82 -9.69 -9.66 18.69
CA ASP A 82 -9.68 -9.44 20.13
C ASP A 82 -8.50 -8.56 20.57
N GLU A 83 -8.82 -7.37 21.09
CA GLU A 83 -7.81 -6.44 21.63
C GLU A 83 -7.02 -7.03 22.80
N ASN A 84 -7.54 -8.04 23.50
CA ASN A 84 -6.90 -8.67 24.64
C ASN A 84 -6.07 -9.90 24.26
N GLU A 85 -6.14 -10.35 23.02
CA GLU A 85 -5.35 -11.49 22.56
C GLU A 85 -3.85 -11.18 22.61
N GLU A 86 -3.05 -12.10 23.14
CA GLU A 86 -1.59 -11.96 23.25
C GLU A 86 -0.85 -12.80 22.21
N ARG A 87 -1.54 -13.77 21.58
CA ARG A 87 -0.98 -14.61 20.51
C ARG A 87 -0.89 -13.82 19.20
N GLN A 88 0.07 -14.21 18.36
CA GLN A 88 0.29 -13.59 17.07
C GLN A 88 -0.86 -13.93 16.10
N PRO A 89 -1.60 -12.94 15.56
CA PRO A 89 -2.80 -13.22 14.77
C PRO A 89 -2.52 -13.51 13.29
N TYR A 90 -1.25 -13.65 12.90
CA TYR A 90 -0.82 -13.91 11.52
C TYR A 90 0.31 -14.94 11.48
N SER A 91 0.41 -15.68 10.38
CA SER A 91 1.56 -16.55 10.11
C SER A 91 2.62 -15.81 9.30
N GLU A 92 3.88 -16.23 9.42
CA GLU A 92 5.01 -15.63 8.72
C GLU A 92 5.64 -16.64 7.75
N TYR A 93 5.82 -16.22 6.50
CA TYR A 93 6.43 -17.02 5.44
C TYR A 93 7.65 -16.32 4.84
N THR A 94 8.61 -17.12 4.40
CA THR A 94 9.75 -16.69 3.60
C THR A 94 9.48 -17.02 2.14
N LEU A 95 9.63 -16.01 1.29
CA LEU A 95 9.46 -16.11 -0.15
C LEU A 95 10.82 -15.94 -0.82
N ASN A 96 11.25 -16.92 -1.61
CA ASN A 96 12.44 -16.82 -2.46
C ASN A 96 11.99 -16.71 -3.92
N ILE A 97 12.32 -15.60 -4.57
CA ILE A 97 11.89 -15.25 -5.92
C ILE A 97 13.10 -15.24 -6.85
N GLU A 98 13.02 -16.04 -7.91
CA GLU A 98 14.06 -16.20 -8.93
C GLU A 98 13.47 -16.03 -10.32
N ALA A 99 14.17 -15.29 -11.20
CA ALA A 99 13.79 -15.17 -12.60
C ALA A 99 15.04 -15.04 -13.48
N GLU A 100 14.99 -15.58 -14.69
CA GLU A 100 16.11 -15.50 -15.63
C GLU A 100 16.44 -14.05 -15.97
N GLY A 101 17.71 -13.66 -15.83
CA GLY A 101 18.16 -12.29 -16.08
C GLY A 101 17.92 -11.30 -14.94
N PHE A 102 17.37 -11.73 -13.80
CA PHE A 102 17.12 -10.88 -12.63
C PHE A 102 17.86 -11.34 -11.38
N GLU A 103 18.20 -10.39 -10.51
CA GLU A 103 18.74 -10.69 -9.17
C GLU A 103 17.68 -11.42 -8.34
N SER A 104 18.09 -12.46 -7.61
CA SER A 104 17.21 -13.18 -6.70
C SER A 104 16.83 -12.30 -5.50
N ILE A 105 15.57 -12.42 -5.08
CA ILE A 105 15.02 -11.68 -3.95
C ILE A 105 14.51 -12.67 -2.91
N SER A 106 14.90 -12.49 -1.65
CA SER A 106 14.34 -13.21 -0.51
C SER A 106 13.59 -12.24 0.39
N VAL A 107 12.32 -12.51 0.68
CA VAL A 107 11.49 -11.73 1.60
C VAL A 107 11.10 -12.64 2.77
N SER A 108 11.67 -12.38 3.94
CA SER A 108 11.35 -13.11 5.17
C SER A 108 10.31 -12.36 6.00
N GLY A 109 9.33 -13.06 6.56
CA GLY A 109 8.30 -12.48 7.42
C GLY A 109 7.04 -12.02 6.69
N THR A 110 6.76 -12.55 5.50
CA THR A 110 5.51 -12.25 4.77
C THR A 110 4.32 -12.68 5.60
N GLU A 111 3.46 -11.73 5.98
CA GLU A 111 2.38 -11.97 6.94
C GLU A 111 1.11 -12.48 6.25
N ILE A 112 0.52 -13.57 6.73
CA ILE A 112 -0.76 -14.12 6.24
C ILE A 112 -1.79 -14.08 7.37
N LEU A 113 -2.91 -13.42 7.12
CA LEU A 113 -4.08 -13.33 8.01
C LEU A 113 -5.17 -14.29 7.53
N ALA A 114 -5.94 -14.85 8.46
CA ALA A 114 -7.09 -15.70 8.12
C ALA A 114 -8.12 -14.97 7.25
N ASN A 115 -8.75 -15.72 6.35
CA ASN A 115 -9.83 -15.28 5.45
C ASN A 115 -9.50 -14.03 4.62
N THR A 116 -8.22 -13.71 4.47
CA THR A 116 -7.75 -12.47 3.84
C THR A 116 -6.75 -12.77 2.74
N LYS A 117 -6.87 -12.06 1.62
CA LYS A 117 -5.88 -12.10 0.55
C LYS A 117 -4.73 -11.11 0.81
N ALA A 118 -3.54 -11.66 1.00
CA ALA A 118 -2.27 -10.97 0.96
C ALA A 118 -1.75 -10.86 -0.49
N ILE A 119 -1.14 -9.72 -0.80
CA ILE A 119 -0.53 -9.43 -2.10
C ILE A 119 0.92 -9.02 -1.85
N GLN A 120 1.86 -9.84 -2.29
CA GLN A 120 3.29 -9.54 -2.27
C GLN A 120 3.68 -8.96 -3.64
N ASN A 121 3.90 -7.66 -3.70
CA ASN A 121 4.45 -7.03 -4.91
C ASN A 121 5.98 -7.04 -4.82
N ILE A 122 6.64 -7.49 -5.89
CA ILE A 122 8.10 -7.55 -6.01
C ILE A 122 8.53 -6.80 -7.26
N ARG A 123 9.53 -5.92 -7.11
CA ARG A 123 10.19 -5.24 -8.23
C ARG A 123 11.61 -5.77 -8.39
N MET A 124 11.81 -6.66 -9.36
CA MET A 124 13.11 -7.30 -9.59
C MET A 124 14.05 -6.41 -10.39
N LYS A 125 15.31 -6.32 -9.93
CA LYS A 125 16.40 -5.68 -10.67
C LYS A 125 17.00 -6.65 -11.67
N GLN A 126 17.39 -6.16 -12.85
CA GLN A 126 18.15 -6.95 -13.81
C GLN A 126 19.55 -7.24 -13.27
N LYS A 127 20.07 -8.44 -13.53
CA LYS A 127 21.45 -8.77 -13.15
C LYS A 127 22.42 -7.85 -13.90
N ASP A 128 23.27 -7.14 -13.16
CA ASP A 128 24.46 -6.53 -13.75
C ASP A 128 25.56 -7.60 -13.91
N GLN A 129 26.41 -7.46 -14.94
CA GLN A 129 27.50 -8.41 -15.23
C GLN A 129 28.56 -8.49 -14.10
N SER A 130 28.43 -7.67 -13.06
CA SER A 130 29.48 -7.40 -12.08
C SER A 130 29.33 -8.09 -10.72
N ARG A 131 28.16 -8.69 -10.37
CA ARG A 131 27.95 -9.67 -9.27
C ARG A 131 26.50 -10.17 -9.24
N GLU A 132 26.30 -11.44 -8.89
CA GLU A 132 25.01 -11.93 -8.40
C GLU A 132 24.90 -11.55 -6.92
N GLU A 133 24.09 -10.53 -6.61
CA GLU A 133 23.72 -10.20 -5.23
C GLU A 133 22.28 -10.64 -4.98
N GLU A 134 22.08 -11.48 -3.95
CA GLU A 134 20.77 -11.79 -3.41
C GLU A 134 20.27 -10.60 -2.59
N GLN A 135 19.09 -10.09 -2.92
CA GLN A 135 18.47 -9.01 -2.15
C GLN A 135 17.59 -9.61 -1.05
N VAL A 136 18.01 -9.46 0.19
CA VAL A 136 17.28 -9.99 1.36
C VAL A 136 16.53 -8.86 2.06
N PHE A 137 15.22 -9.03 2.18
CA PHE A 137 14.32 -8.15 2.92
C PHE A 137 13.73 -8.90 4.11
N VAL A 138 13.57 -8.19 5.22
CA VAL A 138 12.99 -8.73 6.44
C VAL A 138 11.83 -7.84 6.86
N ILE A 139 10.64 -8.43 6.91
CA ILE A 139 9.44 -7.80 7.43
C ILE A 139 9.43 -8.09 8.94
N PRO A 140 9.61 -7.07 9.80
CA PRO A 140 9.45 -7.24 11.24
C PRO A 140 7.97 -7.39 11.60
N ALA A 141 7.71 -7.85 12.83
CA ALA A 141 6.38 -8.01 13.38
C ALA A 141 5.47 -6.77 13.19
N HIS A 142 4.21 -6.99 12.82
CA HIS A 142 3.15 -5.97 12.75
C HIS A 142 3.13 -5.02 13.96
N THR A 143 2.83 -3.73 13.78
CA THR A 143 2.96 -2.76 14.88
C THR A 143 2.02 -3.00 16.04
N LEU A 144 0.83 -3.57 15.80
CA LEU A 144 -0.12 -3.94 16.87
C LEU A 144 0.33 -5.15 17.71
N TYR A 145 1.30 -5.94 17.23
CA TYR A 145 1.84 -7.10 17.95
C TYR A 145 3.26 -6.83 18.49
N GLY A 146 4.18 -6.39 17.63
CA GLY A 146 5.56 -6.09 17.99
C GLY A 146 5.72 -4.82 18.81
N ASN A 147 6.84 -4.69 19.54
CA ASN A 147 7.11 -3.53 20.39
C ASN A 147 7.77 -2.39 19.61
N TYR A 148 7.08 -1.26 19.51
CA TYR A 148 7.56 -0.07 18.81
C TYR A 148 7.55 1.15 19.72
N PRO A 149 8.48 2.11 19.53
CA PRO A 149 8.48 3.35 20.29
C PRO A 149 7.15 4.10 20.16
N PRO A 150 6.61 4.66 21.27
CA PRO A 150 5.41 5.46 21.23
C PRO A 150 5.62 6.74 20.43
N LYS A 151 4.54 7.21 19.79
CA LYS A 151 4.56 8.45 19.00
C LYS A 151 4.84 9.67 19.89
N ILE A 152 5.71 10.55 19.42
CA ILE A 152 6.00 11.83 20.05
C ILE A 152 4.89 12.79 19.66
N ALA A 153 4.23 13.36 20.67
CA ALA A 153 3.13 14.30 20.45
C ALA A 153 3.59 15.53 19.68
N GLU A 154 2.80 15.92 18.69
CA GLU A 154 2.96 17.17 17.96
C GLU A 154 1.60 17.83 17.72
N GLU A 155 1.60 19.16 17.57
CA GLU A 155 0.39 19.92 17.24
C GLU A 155 -0.19 19.49 15.89
N GLU A 156 -1.52 19.41 15.82
CA GLU A 156 -2.25 18.98 14.63
C GLU A 156 -2.13 19.97 13.44
N ILE A 157 -1.91 21.26 13.75
CA ILE A 157 -1.71 22.35 12.79
C ILE A 157 -0.25 22.78 12.86
N LYS A 158 0.48 22.67 11.75
CA LYS A 158 1.88 23.10 11.69
C LYS A 158 2.02 24.57 11.31
N PRO A 159 3.02 25.27 11.85
CA PRO A 159 3.37 26.58 11.34
C PRO A 159 3.85 26.44 9.89
N VAL A 160 3.26 27.21 8.99
CA VAL A 160 3.72 27.35 7.60
C VAL A 160 4.44 28.68 7.49
N ASN A 161 5.76 28.65 7.31
CA ASN A 161 6.54 29.87 7.13
C ASN A 161 6.46 30.29 5.66
N GLU A 162 5.97 31.50 5.39
CA GLU A 162 5.92 32.09 4.03
C GLU A 162 7.33 32.42 3.47
N THR A 163 8.40 32.16 4.23
CA THR A 163 9.77 32.55 3.89
C THR A 163 10.59 31.45 3.22
N GLY A 164 10.03 30.25 3.03
CA GLY A 164 10.65 29.16 2.25
C GLY A 164 10.12 29.14 0.82
N GLU A 165 10.96 28.82 -0.16
CA GLU A 165 10.71 29.03 -1.59
C GLU A 165 9.44 28.38 -2.16
N ILE A 166 8.80 27.39 -1.52
CA ILE A 166 7.59 26.73 -2.04
C ILE A 166 6.68 26.24 -0.90
N VAL A 167 5.88 27.13 -0.29
CA VAL A 167 4.66 26.65 0.40
C VAL A 167 3.65 26.27 -0.67
N LEU A 168 3.23 25.01 -0.70
CA LEU A 168 2.18 24.59 -1.63
C LEU A 168 0.93 25.45 -1.40
N SER A 169 0.45 26.11 -2.45
CA SER A 169 -0.72 27.00 -2.36
C SER A 169 -2.04 26.24 -2.19
N ARG A 170 -2.01 24.92 -2.34
CA ARG A 170 -3.13 23.98 -2.25
C ARG A 170 -2.65 22.58 -1.89
N VAL A 171 -3.57 21.72 -1.46
CA VAL A 171 -3.27 20.31 -1.19
C VAL A 171 -3.15 19.53 -2.49
N VAL A 172 -2.03 18.84 -2.66
CA VAL A 172 -1.71 18.02 -3.84
C VAL A 172 -1.32 16.62 -3.37
N VAL A 173 -1.91 15.59 -3.98
CA VAL A 173 -1.43 14.21 -3.80
C VAL A 173 -0.12 14.07 -4.59
N PRO A 174 1.02 13.81 -3.93
CA PRO A 174 2.29 13.69 -4.63
C PRO A 174 2.33 12.38 -5.42
N GLU A 175 3.17 12.32 -6.45
CA GLU A 175 3.41 11.06 -7.13
C GLU A 175 4.23 10.10 -6.26
N TYR A 176 5.30 10.62 -5.65
CA TYR A 176 6.20 9.86 -4.78
C TYR A 176 6.31 10.46 -3.39
N ILE A 177 6.47 9.59 -2.41
CA ILE A 177 6.92 9.88 -1.06
C ILE A 177 8.37 9.41 -0.95
N ILE A 178 9.26 10.30 -0.49
CA ILE A 178 10.63 9.94 -0.14
C ILE A 178 10.63 9.52 1.33
N VAL A 179 10.69 8.21 1.58
CA VAL A 179 10.66 7.61 2.91
C VAL A 179 12.09 7.44 3.41
N HIS A 180 12.42 8.08 4.53
CA HIS A 180 13.67 7.85 5.24
C HIS A 180 13.50 6.68 6.21
N ASP A 181 14.21 5.58 5.96
CA ASP A 181 14.01 4.33 6.69
C ASP A 181 14.70 4.29 8.07
N GLY A 182 14.30 5.22 8.95
CA GLY A 182 14.88 5.36 10.28
C GLY A 182 14.38 6.59 11.01
N SER A 183 14.98 6.87 12.16
CA SER A 183 14.78 8.15 12.85
C SER A 183 15.31 9.30 11.99
N PRO A 184 14.73 10.52 12.02
CA PRO A 184 15.27 11.68 11.30
C PRO A 184 16.73 12.00 11.63
N ARG A 185 17.26 11.47 12.74
CA ARG A 185 18.64 11.66 13.20
C ARG A 185 19.61 10.58 12.69
N ASP A 186 19.11 9.54 12.05
CA ASP A 186 19.93 8.46 11.51
C ASP A 186 20.36 8.77 10.09
N SER A 187 21.49 9.49 9.95
CA SER A 187 22.04 9.81 8.62
C SER A 187 22.53 8.59 7.83
N THR A 188 22.51 7.38 8.41
CA THR A 188 22.90 6.14 7.73
C THR A 188 21.72 5.37 7.16
N ALA A 189 20.49 5.76 7.52
CA ALA A 189 19.28 5.17 7.00
C ALA A 189 19.08 5.53 5.52
N GLN A 190 18.55 4.56 4.76
CA GLN A 190 18.34 4.68 3.33
C GLN A 190 17.05 5.46 3.04
N ASN A 191 17.07 6.27 1.97
CA ASN A 191 15.88 6.91 1.43
C ASN A 191 15.28 6.03 0.31
N TYR A 192 13.97 5.80 0.38
CA TYR A 192 13.20 5.05 -0.61
C TYR A 192 12.22 5.97 -1.34
N TYR A 193 12.17 5.87 -2.66
CA TYR A 193 11.21 6.59 -3.50
C TYR A 193 10.01 5.68 -3.77
N VAL A 194 8.91 5.93 -3.07
CA VAL A 194 7.74 5.05 -3.06
C VAL A 194 6.55 5.81 -3.64
N LYS A 195 5.77 5.20 -4.54
CA LYS A 195 4.53 5.84 -5.03
C LYS A 195 3.61 6.12 -3.84
N TYR A 196 2.91 7.25 -3.85
CA TYR A 196 2.06 7.64 -2.72
C TYR A 196 1.09 6.54 -2.28
N LYS A 197 0.34 5.94 -3.22
CA LYS A 197 -0.60 4.86 -2.90
C LYS A 197 0.10 3.64 -2.31
N ASP A 198 1.24 3.23 -2.88
CA ASP A 198 2.03 2.09 -2.40
C ASP A 198 2.51 2.34 -0.95
N TYR A 199 2.93 3.58 -0.65
CA TYR A 199 3.31 3.99 0.70
C TYR A 199 2.12 3.87 1.68
N ILE A 200 0.95 4.39 1.32
CA ILE A 200 -0.23 4.34 2.21
C ILE A 200 -0.68 2.88 2.43
N LYS A 201 -0.72 2.04 1.39
CA LYS A 201 -1.07 0.61 1.51
C LYS A 201 -0.09 -0.14 2.42
N ASN A 202 1.20 0.14 2.29
CA ASN A 202 2.25 -0.44 3.13
C ASN A 202 2.10 -0.02 4.60
N VAL A 203 1.92 1.28 4.86
CA VAL A 203 1.72 1.80 6.20
C VAL A 203 0.46 1.22 6.83
N ALA A 204 -0.69 1.28 6.13
CA ALA A 204 -1.93 0.74 6.65
C ALA A 204 -1.81 -0.76 6.95
N SER A 205 -1.18 -1.53 6.06
CA SER A 205 -0.95 -2.97 6.32
C SER A 205 0.01 -3.24 7.47
N SER A 206 0.86 -2.27 7.85
CA SER A 206 1.78 -2.37 8.98
C SER A 206 1.16 -1.92 10.30
N GLU A 207 0.15 -1.06 10.23
CA GLU A 207 -0.39 -0.33 11.38
C GLU A 207 -1.75 -0.89 11.84
N ILE A 208 -2.52 -1.53 10.96
CA ILE A 208 -3.84 -2.11 11.28
C ILE A 208 -4.02 -3.48 10.65
N TYR A 209 -4.79 -4.35 11.31
CA TYR A 209 -5.14 -5.64 10.72
C TYR A 209 -6.18 -5.50 9.61
N ALA A 210 -5.99 -6.24 8.52
CA ALA A 210 -6.86 -6.20 7.35
C ALA A 210 -8.20 -6.95 7.53
N THR A 211 -8.33 -7.72 8.61
CA THR A 211 -9.55 -8.42 9.04
C THR A 211 -10.57 -7.49 9.70
N TRP A 212 -10.18 -6.26 10.02
CA TRP A 212 -11.04 -5.31 10.72
C TRP A 212 -12.21 -4.82 9.83
N PRO A 213 -13.30 -4.31 10.45
CA PRO A 213 -14.43 -3.77 9.71
C PRO A 213 -14.00 -2.71 8.68
N ALA A 214 -14.63 -2.72 7.50
CA ALA A 214 -14.24 -1.84 6.41
C ALA A 214 -14.24 -0.35 6.81
N ASP A 215 -15.21 0.09 7.63
CA ASP A 215 -15.29 1.48 8.07
C ASP A 215 -14.22 1.85 9.12
N THR A 216 -13.76 0.88 9.91
CA THR A 216 -12.57 1.03 10.74
C THR A 216 -11.32 1.22 9.88
N ILE A 217 -11.15 0.39 8.84
CA ILE A 217 -10.02 0.51 7.91
C ILE A 217 -10.06 1.87 7.22
N ARG A 218 -11.22 2.32 6.72
CA ARG A 218 -11.40 3.66 6.12
C ARG A 218 -10.99 4.79 7.08
N ALA A 219 -11.45 4.76 8.33
CA ALA A 219 -11.10 5.79 9.31
C ALA A 219 -9.58 5.87 9.56
N ASN A 220 -8.93 4.72 9.75
CA ASN A 220 -7.48 4.66 9.95
C ASN A 220 -6.70 5.08 8.69
N VAL A 221 -7.12 4.65 7.51
CA VAL A 221 -6.50 5.05 6.23
C VAL A 221 -6.60 6.57 6.04
N LEU A 222 -7.77 7.19 6.32
CA LEU A 222 -7.92 8.65 6.26
C LEU A 222 -6.98 9.38 7.23
N ALA A 223 -6.78 8.85 8.44
CA ALA A 223 -5.84 9.41 9.41
C ALA A 223 -4.38 9.28 8.92
N ILE A 224 -3.97 8.13 8.37
CA ILE A 224 -2.63 7.92 7.79
C ILE A 224 -2.40 8.87 6.60
N MET A 225 -3.39 8.97 5.72
CA MET A 225 -3.34 9.82 4.55
C MET A 225 -3.23 11.30 4.90
N SER A 226 -4.07 11.78 5.83
CA SER A 226 -4.07 13.18 6.26
C SER A 226 -2.74 13.54 6.92
N PHE A 227 -2.20 12.66 7.77
CA PHE A 227 -0.87 12.83 8.35
C PHE A 227 0.21 12.96 7.25
N THR A 228 0.18 12.07 6.26
CA THR A 228 1.18 12.04 5.19
C THR A 228 1.10 13.29 4.33
N LEU A 229 -0.11 13.69 3.95
CA LEU A 229 -0.33 14.91 3.17
C LEU A 229 0.00 16.17 3.97
N ASN A 230 -0.12 16.17 5.30
CA ASN A 230 0.40 17.25 6.14
C ASN A 230 1.92 17.38 6.01
N ARG A 231 2.67 16.27 6.10
CA ARG A 231 4.14 16.27 5.94
C ARG A 231 4.57 16.78 4.56
N VAL A 232 3.83 16.41 3.52
CA VAL A 232 4.03 16.90 2.14
C VAL A 232 3.73 18.40 2.05
N TYR A 233 2.53 18.83 2.47
CA TYR A 233 2.06 20.21 2.35
C TYR A 233 2.94 21.21 3.08
N THR A 234 3.36 20.84 4.29
CA THR A 234 4.19 21.69 5.17
C THR A 234 5.68 21.60 4.86
N GLU A 235 6.06 20.71 3.94
CA GLU A 235 7.45 20.31 3.67
C GLU A 235 8.23 20.08 4.97
N TRP A 236 7.61 19.43 5.95
CA TRP A 236 8.04 19.47 7.36
C TRP A 236 9.52 19.19 7.60
N TYR A 237 10.05 18.16 6.91
CA TYR A 237 11.45 17.77 7.01
C TYR A 237 12.35 18.60 6.09
N ARG A 238 11.90 18.96 4.88
CA ARG A 238 12.68 19.80 3.96
C ARG A 238 12.91 21.21 4.50
N ASN A 239 11.90 21.79 5.14
CA ASN A 239 12.02 23.06 5.87
C ASN A 239 12.97 23.00 7.08
N LYS A 240 13.44 21.80 7.47
CA LYS A 240 14.45 21.58 8.50
C LYS A 240 15.81 21.13 7.94
N GLY A 241 15.99 21.20 6.62
CA GLY A 241 17.23 20.86 5.93
C GLY A 241 17.41 19.38 5.58
N PHE A 242 16.37 18.57 5.68
CA PHE A 242 16.39 17.17 5.22
C PHE A 242 15.96 17.07 3.74
N ASP A 243 16.34 15.98 3.07
CA ASP A 243 16.00 15.74 1.66
C ASP A 243 14.82 14.76 1.45
N PHE A 244 14.26 14.25 2.55
CA PHE A 244 13.14 13.30 2.55
C PHE A 244 11.80 13.94 2.95
N THR A 245 10.72 13.20 2.72
CA THR A 245 9.35 13.66 2.97
C THR A 245 8.85 13.22 4.34
N ILE A 246 9.17 11.99 4.74
CA ILE A 246 8.63 11.34 5.93
C ILE A 246 9.58 10.23 6.39
N THR A 247 9.48 9.80 7.64
CA THR A 247 10.27 8.71 8.21
C THR A 247 9.48 7.42 8.39
N SER A 248 10.17 6.28 8.52
CA SER A 248 9.58 4.97 8.86
C SER A 248 9.50 4.70 10.37
N SER A 249 9.81 5.71 11.20
CA SER A 249 9.85 5.59 12.66
C SER A 249 8.49 5.92 13.28
N THR A 250 7.90 4.96 14.00
CA THR A 250 6.61 5.13 14.73
C THR A 250 6.61 6.29 15.72
N ALA A 251 7.79 6.62 16.27
CA ALA A 251 7.98 7.74 17.18
C ALA A 251 7.71 9.09 16.51
N PHE A 252 8.00 9.22 15.22
CA PHE A 252 7.93 10.50 14.50
C PHE A 252 6.78 10.52 13.48
N ASP A 253 6.65 9.45 12.69
CA ASP A 253 5.70 9.34 11.61
C ASP A 253 5.03 7.97 11.61
N HIS A 254 5.12 7.18 10.55
CA HIS A 254 4.45 5.89 10.40
C HIS A 254 5.46 4.74 10.35
N LYS A 255 5.01 3.53 10.70
CA LYS A 255 5.77 2.34 10.33
C LYS A 255 5.57 2.04 8.85
N TRP A 256 6.63 2.21 8.08
CA TRP A 256 6.75 1.71 6.71
C TRP A 256 7.85 0.64 6.68
N ILE A 257 7.66 -0.42 5.88
CA ILE A 257 8.57 -1.57 5.82
C ILE A 257 8.89 -1.87 4.34
N PRO A 258 10.16 -1.84 3.92
CA PRO A 258 10.54 -2.22 2.56
C PRO A 258 10.02 -3.61 2.19
N GLU A 259 9.47 -3.75 0.98
CA GLU A 259 8.98 -5.02 0.41
C GLU A 259 7.96 -5.79 1.28
N ARG A 260 7.24 -5.15 2.23
CA ARG A 260 6.15 -5.86 2.91
C ARG A 260 4.99 -6.16 1.97
N ASN A 261 4.33 -7.31 2.16
CA ASN A 261 3.06 -7.61 1.52
C ASN A 261 1.97 -6.65 2.00
N ILE A 262 0.98 -6.41 1.16
CA ILE A 262 -0.23 -5.65 1.53
C ILE A 262 -1.43 -6.60 1.56
N PHE A 263 -2.58 -6.13 2.01
CA PHE A 263 -3.80 -6.92 2.02
C PHE A 263 -4.88 -6.29 1.13
N GLU A 264 -5.66 -7.13 0.46
CA GLU A 264 -6.68 -6.70 -0.50
C GLU A 264 -7.73 -5.75 0.11
N PRO A 265 -8.33 -6.00 1.30
CA PRO A 265 -9.29 -5.08 1.90
C PRO A 265 -8.72 -3.66 2.09
N ILE A 266 -7.49 -3.57 2.56
CA ILE A 266 -6.76 -2.31 2.72
C ILE A 266 -6.48 -1.67 1.35
N SER A 267 -5.98 -2.45 0.40
CA SER A 267 -5.64 -1.98 -0.95
C SER A 267 -6.85 -1.34 -1.64
N VAL A 268 -8.00 -2.00 -1.59
CA VAL A 268 -9.26 -1.53 -2.20
C VAL A 268 -9.74 -0.22 -1.56
N ILE A 269 -9.60 -0.09 -0.23
CA ILE A 269 -9.97 1.12 0.50
C ILE A 269 -9.00 2.27 0.21
N VAL A 270 -7.69 2.00 0.12
CA VAL A 270 -6.74 3.04 -0.26
C VAL A 270 -7.00 3.53 -1.69
N ASP A 271 -7.27 2.63 -2.64
CA ASP A 271 -7.61 3.02 -4.02
C ASP A 271 -8.95 3.80 -4.11
N GLU A 272 -9.85 3.62 -3.15
CA GLU A 272 -11.07 4.42 -3.00
C GLU A 272 -10.78 5.84 -2.53
N LEU A 273 -9.92 5.96 -1.53
CA LEU A 273 -9.77 7.19 -0.76
C LEU A 273 -8.56 8.02 -1.14
N PHE A 274 -7.67 7.57 -2.04
CA PHE A 274 -6.30 8.11 -2.16
C PHE A 274 -6.18 9.63 -2.45
N ALA A 275 -7.26 10.31 -2.84
CA ALA A 275 -7.29 11.76 -3.00
C ALA A 275 -7.80 12.52 -1.77
N ASP A 276 -8.35 11.82 -0.79
CA ASP A 276 -9.01 12.40 0.38
C ASP A 276 -8.05 12.65 1.54
N TYR A 277 -8.42 13.61 2.38
CA TYR A 277 -7.69 13.97 3.58
C TYR A 277 -8.62 14.63 4.61
N LEU A 278 -8.14 14.79 5.84
CA LEU A 278 -8.93 15.34 6.93
C LEU A 278 -8.65 16.84 7.06
N SER A 279 -9.74 17.60 7.22
CA SER A 279 -9.74 19.07 7.23
C SER A 279 -10.56 19.60 8.40
N ARG A 280 -10.24 20.85 8.78
CA ARG A 280 -11.02 21.67 9.71
C ARG A 280 -11.41 23.01 9.09
N PRO A 281 -12.51 23.64 9.52
CA PRO A 281 -12.89 24.97 9.08
C PRO A 281 -11.75 25.98 9.29
N ASN A 282 -11.48 26.80 8.27
CA ASN A 282 -10.43 27.83 8.28
C ASN A 282 -8.98 27.31 8.39
N VAL A 283 -8.75 26.00 8.23
CA VAL A 283 -7.40 25.41 8.17
C VAL A 283 -7.11 24.99 6.73
N ARG A 284 -6.03 25.51 6.15
CA ARG A 284 -5.65 25.25 4.74
C ARG A 284 -4.86 23.95 4.53
N GLN A 285 -4.13 23.51 5.56
CA GLN A 285 -3.32 22.29 5.50
C GLN A 285 -4.16 21.07 5.89
N PRO A 286 -3.82 19.86 5.39
CA PRO A 286 -4.32 18.62 5.96
C PRO A 286 -4.01 18.55 7.45
N ILE A 287 -4.89 17.97 8.25
CA ILE A 287 -4.66 17.85 9.69
C ILE A 287 -3.60 16.77 9.96
N LEU A 288 -2.60 17.08 10.79
CA LEU A 288 -1.66 16.06 11.28
C LEU A 288 -2.36 15.17 12.31
N THR A 289 -3.04 14.14 11.83
CA THR A 289 -3.80 13.18 12.63
C THR A 289 -2.91 12.11 13.23
N GLN A 290 -2.32 12.43 14.38
CA GLN A 290 -1.61 11.43 15.20
C GLN A 290 -2.59 10.40 15.75
N TYR A 291 -2.13 9.15 15.84
CA TYR A 291 -2.88 8.00 16.34
C TYR A 291 -1.93 7.07 17.13
N CYS A 292 -2.50 6.18 17.95
CA CYS A 292 -1.77 5.13 18.65
C CYS A 292 -2.58 3.83 18.73
N ASP A 293 -1.99 2.75 19.21
CA ASP A 293 -2.67 1.46 19.28
C ASP A 293 -3.84 1.47 20.28
N GLY A 294 -3.72 2.20 21.40
CA GLY A 294 -4.77 2.34 22.41
C GLY A 294 -4.82 1.25 23.49
N ARG A 295 -4.02 0.19 23.35
CA ARG A 295 -3.89 -0.92 24.31
C ARG A 295 -2.63 -0.78 25.17
N ARG A 296 -1.47 -0.65 24.54
CA ARG A 296 -0.14 -0.53 25.18
C ARG A 296 0.25 0.93 25.38
N VAL A 297 -0.20 1.80 24.48
CA VAL A 297 0.01 3.25 24.56
C VAL A 297 -1.33 3.95 24.69
N SER A 298 -1.46 4.83 25.68
CA SER A 298 -2.61 5.73 25.82
C SER A 298 -2.32 7.05 25.10
N CYS A 299 -3.21 7.49 24.22
CA CYS A 299 -3.12 8.75 23.51
C CYS A 299 -4.42 9.58 23.63
N PRO A 300 -4.54 10.44 24.66
CA PRO A 300 -5.71 11.29 24.80
C PRO A 300 -5.87 12.22 23.60
N ASN A 301 -7.10 12.32 23.08
CA ASN A 301 -7.50 13.15 21.93
C ASN A 301 -6.96 12.69 20.55
N TRP A 302 -6.38 11.50 20.46
CA TRP A 302 -5.99 10.88 19.20
C TRP A 302 -6.84 9.65 18.94
N LEU A 303 -6.94 9.26 17.67
CA LEU A 303 -7.53 7.99 17.30
C LEU A 303 -6.73 6.85 17.94
N THR A 304 -7.44 5.99 18.68
CA THR A 304 -6.92 4.70 19.12
C THR A 304 -7.30 3.64 18.11
N GLN A 305 -6.34 2.86 17.61
CA GLN A 305 -6.59 1.87 16.56
C GLN A 305 -7.58 0.79 17.04
N TRP A 306 -7.34 0.18 18.21
CA TRP A 306 -8.29 -0.80 18.78
C TRP A 306 -9.65 -0.20 19.10
N GLY A 307 -9.70 1.01 19.68
CA GLY A 307 -10.98 1.67 19.95
C GLY A 307 -11.76 2.01 18.66
N SER A 308 -11.08 2.37 17.57
CA SER A 308 -11.70 2.59 16.26
C SER A 308 -12.27 1.31 15.65
N LYS A 309 -11.65 0.15 15.95
CA LYS A 309 -12.17 -1.17 15.60
C LYS A 309 -13.47 -1.45 16.35
N SER A 310 -13.49 -1.22 17.67
CA SER A 310 -14.69 -1.40 18.51
C SER A 310 -15.85 -0.49 18.08
N LEU A 311 -15.58 0.74 17.62
CA LEU A 311 -16.62 1.62 17.07
C LEU A 311 -17.14 1.14 15.71
N GLY A 312 -16.25 0.64 14.84
CA GLY A 312 -16.67 0.07 13.55
C GLY A 312 -17.55 -1.17 13.71
N GLU A 313 -17.29 -2.03 14.70
CA GLU A 313 -18.17 -3.16 15.03
C GLU A 313 -19.55 -2.73 15.54
N GLN A 314 -19.63 -1.55 16.15
CA GLN A 314 -20.90 -0.93 16.55
C GLN A 314 -21.63 -0.25 15.37
N GLY A 315 -21.06 -0.29 14.16
CA GLY A 315 -21.65 0.27 12.95
C GLY A 315 -21.44 1.76 12.75
N PHE A 316 -20.46 2.37 13.45
CA PHE A 316 -20.10 3.76 13.22
C PHE A 316 -19.46 3.92 11.84
N SER A 317 -19.89 4.94 11.10
CA SER A 317 -19.28 5.29 9.82
C SER A 317 -17.87 5.87 10.01
N PRO A 318 -17.03 5.93 8.96
CA PRO A 318 -15.65 6.39 9.08
C PRO A 318 -15.55 7.80 9.67
N ILE A 319 -16.44 8.72 9.27
CA ILE A 319 -16.44 10.09 9.78
C ILE A 319 -16.92 10.19 11.23
N GLU A 320 -17.85 9.34 11.66
CA GLU A 320 -18.29 9.30 13.06
C GLU A 320 -17.15 8.79 13.97
N ILE A 321 -16.41 7.77 13.53
CA ILE A 321 -15.20 7.29 14.23
C ILE A 321 -14.18 8.43 14.34
N LEU A 322 -13.89 9.14 13.25
CA LEU A 322 -12.91 10.22 13.25
C LEU A 322 -13.34 11.38 14.15
N ARG A 323 -14.62 11.78 14.13
CA ARG A 323 -15.15 12.84 14.98
C ARG A 323 -15.17 12.47 16.46
N TYR A 324 -15.38 11.18 16.78
CA TYR A 324 -15.30 10.69 18.15
C TYR A 324 -13.93 11.00 18.78
N TYR A 325 -12.84 10.89 18.02
CA TYR A 325 -11.48 11.13 18.52
C TYR A 325 -10.97 12.55 18.30
N TYR A 326 -11.27 13.16 17.15
CA TYR A 326 -10.70 14.44 16.74
C TYR A 326 -11.68 15.62 16.82
N GLY A 327 -12.93 15.40 17.25
CA GLY A 327 -13.95 16.43 17.41
C GLY A 327 -14.86 16.61 16.19
N ASP A 328 -16.05 17.18 16.44
CA ASP A 328 -17.17 17.25 15.49
C ASP A 328 -16.93 18.15 14.27
N ASP A 329 -16.00 19.10 14.36
CA ASP A 329 -15.63 20.02 13.28
C ASP A 329 -14.74 19.36 12.21
N MET A 330 -14.31 18.11 12.42
CA MET A 330 -13.58 17.33 11.42
C MET A 330 -14.48 16.98 10.22
N TYR A 331 -13.94 17.10 9.01
CA TYR A 331 -14.57 16.61 7.78
C TYR A 331 -13.56 16.07 6.78
N ILE A 332 -14.04 15.22 5.88
CA ILE A 332 -13.26 14.67 4.76
C ILE A 332 -13.30 15.67 3.62
N ASN A 333 -12.14 16.01 3.09
CA ASN A 333 -11.95 16.88 1.93
C ASN A 333 -11.12 16.13 0.88
N THR A 334 -11.14 16.59 -0.37
CA THR A 334 -10.45 15.95 -1.49
C THR A 334 -9.39 16.91 -2.05
N ALA A 335 -8.21 16.38 -2.38
CA ALA A 335 -7.11 17.17 -2.92
C ALA A 335 -7.47 17.76 -4.29
N GLU A 336 -7.05 19.00 -4.53
CA GLU A 336 -7.37 19.71 -5.77
C GLU A 336 -6.60 19.19 -6.99
N ALA A 337 -5.45 18.54 -6.75
CA ALA A 337 -4.61 18.00 -7.80
C ALA A 337 -3.92 16.71 -7.35
N ILE A 338 -3.64 15.84 -8.32
CA ILE A 338 -2.86 14.63 -8.17
C ILE A 338 -1.67 14.75 -9.13
N SER A 339 -0.45 14.62 -8.62
CA SER A 339 0.77 14.69 -9.42
C SER A 339 1.05 13.36 -10.13
N GLY A 340 1.71 13.44 -11.29
CA GLY A 340 2.23 12.26 -11.99
C GLY A 340 1.22 11.49 -12.84
N ILE A 341 -0.03 11.95 -12.93
CA ILE A 341 -1.07 11.37 -13.79
C ILE A 341 -1.25 12.19 -15.08
N PRO A 342 -1.61 11.56 -16.22
CA PRO A 342 -1.82 12.28 -17.49
C PRO A 342 -3.09 13.14 -17.48
N SER A 343 -4.18 12.64 -16.88
CA SER A 343 -5.45 13.35 -16.81
C SER A 343 -6.32 12.89 -15.65
N SER A 344 -7.06 13.83 -15.05
CA SER A 344 -8.02 13.53 -13.98
C SER A 344 -9.26 12.81 -14.50
N TRP A 345 -9.88 12.03 -13.60
CA TRP A 345 -11.17 11.40 -13.83
C TRP A 345 -12.23 12.46 -14.18
N PRO A 346 -13.08 12.23 -15.21
CA PRO A 346 -13.97 13.27 -15.73
C PRO A 346 -15.18 13.60 -14.84
N GLY A 347 -15.31 12.97 -13.66
CA GLY A 347 -16.44 13.18 -12.75
C GLY A 347 -17.65 12.28 -13.02
N TYR A 348 -17.56 11.34 -13.97
CA TYR A 348 -18.59 10.36 -14.29
C TYR A 348 -17.97 9.05 -14.78
N THR A 349 -18.70 7.94 -14.60
CA THR A 349 -18.29 6.61 -15.05
C THR A 349 -18.35 6.49 -16.57
N LEU A 350 -17.34 5.85 -17.18
CA LEU A 350 -17.40 5.47 -18.60
C LEU A 350 -17.88 4.03 -18.74
N GLU A 351 -18.95 3.85 -19.51
CA GLU A 351 -19.65 2.58 -19.71
C GLU A 351 -20.16 2.46 -21.16
N GLN A 352 -20.75 1.33 -21.54
CA GLN A 352 -21.30 1.12 -22.88
C GLN A 352 -22.16 2.31 -23.35
N GLY A 353 -21.87 2.83 -24.54
CA GLY A 353 -22.55 3.98 -25.13
C GLY A 353 -21.90 5.33 -24.81
N SER A 354 -20.98 5.38 -23.83
CA SER A 354 -20.14 6.57 -23.59
C SER A 354 -19.31 6.90 -24.83
N GLN A 355 -19.14 8.19 -25.12
CA GLN A 355 -18.42 8.65 -26.30
C GLN A 355 -17.62 9.92 -26.00
N GLY A 356 -16.55 10.13 -26.77
CA GLY A 356 -15.80 11.38 -26.79
C GLY A 356 -14.33 11.25 -26.41
N PRO A 357 -13.65 12.39 -26.19
CA PRO A 357 -12.21 12.43 -25.98
C PRO A 357 -11.73 11.59 -24.79
N LYS A 358 -12.54 11.49 -23.73
CA LYS A 358 -12.20 10.72 -22.52
C LYS A 358 -12.23 9.21 -22.75
N VAL A 359 -13.12 8.73 -23.60
CA VAL A 359 -13.15 7.32 -24.02
C VAL A 359 -11.92 7.03 -24.89
N ARG A 360 -11.63 7.90 -25.86
CA ARG A 360 -10.46 7.77 -26.74
C ARG A 360 -9.16 7.73 -25.94
N GLN A 361 -9.02 8.62 -24.96
CA GLN A 361 -7.87 8.66 -24.06
C GLN A 361 -7.66 7.32 -23.35
N ILE A 362 -8.73 6.71 -22.81
CA ILE A 362 -8.57 5.40 -22.15
C ILE A 362 -8.28 4.29 -23.15
N GLN A 363 -8.86 4.32 -24.35
CA GLN A 363 -8.52 3.35 -25.39
C GLN A 363 -7.01 3.43 -25.75
N GLU A 364 -6.46 4.63 -25.87
CA GLU A 364 -5.02 4.88 -26.08
C GLU A 364 -4.18 4.36 -24.91
N GLU A 365 -4.55 4.69 -23.66
CA GLU A 365 -3.85 4.21 -22.46
C GLU A 365 -3.89 2.68 -22.35
N LEU A 366 -5.05 2.05 -22.56
CA LEU A 366 -5.21 0.59 -22.56
C LEU A 366 -4.40 -0.08 -23.67
N ASN A 367 -4.29 0.51 -24.84
CA ASN A 367 -3.48 -0.02 -25.94
C ASN A 367 -1.97 -0.03 -25.61
N VAL A 368 -1.49 1.02 -24.93
CA VAL A 368 -0.11 1.06 -24.44
C VAL A 368 0.11 0.00 -23.36
N ILE A 369 -0.83 -0.14 -22.42
CA ILE A 369 -0.77 -1.18 -21.37
C ILE A 369 -0.80 -2.58 -21.99
N ALA A 370 -1.62 -2.81 -23.03
CA ALA A 370 -1.69 -4.08 -23.75
C ALA A 370 -0.36 -4.48 -24.43
N GLY A 371 0.57 -3.54 -24.61
CA GLY A 371 1.95 -3.84 -25.02
C GLY A 371 2.73 -4.64 -23.98
N ALA A 372 2.50 -4.38 -22.69
CA ALA A 372 3.12 -5.09 -21.57
C ALA A 372 2.23 -6.21 -21.00
N TYR A 373 0.91 -6.11 -21.16
CA TYR A 373 -0.09 -7.08 -20.69
C TYR A 373 -0.90 -7.62 -21.88
N PRO A 374 -0.38 -8.60 -22.65
CA PRO A 374 -0.95 -9.02 -23.93
C PRO A 374 -2.34 -9.66 -23.83
N GLU A 375 -2.76 -10.05 -22.62
CA GLU A 375 -4.10 -10.58 -22.40
C GLU A 375 -5.18 -9.50 -22.50
N ILE A 376 -4.81 -8.22 -22.37
CA ILE A 376 -5.74 -7.10 -22.60
C ILE A 376 -5.92 -6.94 -24.12
N PRO A 377 -7.14 -7.09 -24.64
CA PRO A 377 -7.45 -6.86 -26.05
C PRO A 377 -7.05 -5.45 -26.49
N LYS A 378 -6.37 -5.35 -27.65
CA LYS A 378 -6.13 -4.07 -28.31
C LYS A 378 -7.43 -3.52 -28.87
N LEU A 379 -7.60 -2.20 -28.77
CA LEU A 379 -8.80 -1.46 -29.11
C LEU A 379 -8.57 -0.58 -30.33
N THR A 380 -9.67 -0.29 -31.03
CA THR A 380 -9.71 0.85 -31.94
C THR A 380 -9.91 2.12 -31.12
N GLU A 381 -9.06 3.12 -31.32
CA GLU A 381 -9.12 4.43 -30.64
C GLU A 381 -10.14 5.36 -31.31
N ASP A 382 -11.39 4.92 -31.41
CA ASP A 382 -12.46 5.67 -32.07
C ASP A 382 -13.18 6.66 -31.14
N GLY A 383 -12.96 6.55 -29.83
CA GLY A 383 -13.64 7.32 -28.81
C GLY A 383 -15.08 6.86 -28.55
N ILE A 384 -15.42 5.62 -28.89
CA ILE A 384 -16.73 5.00 -28.66
C ILE A 384 -16.58 3.82 -27.71
N TYR A 385 -17.27 3.88 -26.58
CA TYR A 385 -17.26 2.80 -25.60
C TYR A 385 -18.23 1.70 -26.05
N GLY A 386 -17.74 0.80 -26.88
CA GLY A 386 -18.47 -0.38 -27.36
C GLY A 386 -18.14 -1.67 -26.58
N PRO A 387 -18.71 -2.81 -27.00
CA PRO A 387 -18.46 -4.11 -26.36
C PRO A 387 -16.99 -4.52 -26.31
N GLU A 388 -16.17 -4.11 -27.29
CA GLU A 388 -14.73 -4.37 -27.30
C GLU A 388 -14.01 -3.61 -26.18
N THR A 389 -14.36 -2.32 -25.97
CA THR A 389 -13.80 -1.51 -24.88
C THR A 389 -14.20 -2.09 -23.53
N GLU A 390 -15.46 -2.51 -23.36
CA GLU A 390 -15.91 -3.18 -22.13
C GLU A 390 -15.12 -4.45 -21.87
N ALA A 391 -14.92 -5.30 -22.89
CA ALA A 391 -14.16 -6.54 -22.74
C ALA A 391 -12.71 -6.27 -22.30
N ALA A 392 -12.06 -5.25 -22.87
CA ALA A 392 -10.73 -4.85 -22.47
C ALA A 392 -10.68 -4.29 -21.04
N VAL A 393 -11.67 -3.49 -20.64
CA VAL A 393 -11.77 -2.97 -19.27
C VAL A 393 -12.02 -4.08 -18.26
N ARG A 394 -12.90 -5.05 -18.56
CA ARG A 394 -13.10 -6.23 -17.69
C ARG A 394 -11.80 -7.02 -17.53
N LYS A 395 -11.04 -7.19 -18.61
CA LYS A 395 -9.77 -7.92 -18.55
C LYS A 395 -8.72 -7.14 -17.76
N PHE A 396 -8.63 -5.83 -17.95
CA PHE A 396 -7.80 -4.94 -17.13
C PHE A 396 -8.17 -5.05 -15.64
N GLN A 397 -9.46 -4.91 -15.31
CA GLN A 397 -9.95 -5.01 -13.93
C GLN A 397 -9.58 -6.35 -13.29
N SER A 398 -9.76 -7.45 -14.03
CA SER A 398 -9.38 -8.79 -13.58
C SER A 398 -7.89 -8.92 -13.29
N ILE A 399 -7.02 -8.37 -14.16
CA ILE A 399 -5.56 -8.43 -13.95
C ILE A 399 -5.16 -7.59 -12.75
N PHE A 400 -5.74 -6.41 -12.56
CA PHE A 400 -5.31 -5.47 -11.52
C PHE A 400 -6.13 -5.56 -10.21
N GLY A 401 -6.89 -6.64 -10.02
CA GLY A 401 -7.61 -6.91 -8.77
C GLY A 401 -8.72 -5.91 -8.45
N LEU A 402 -9.33 -5.33 -9.49
CA LEU A 402 -10.49 -4.44 -9.36
C LEU A 402 -11.79 -5.25 -9.51
N PRO A 403 -12.92 -4.76 -8.98
CA PRO A 403 -14.24 -5.30 -9.31
C PRO A 403 -14.43 -5.34 -10.84
N VAL A 404 -14.75 -6.53 -11.37
CA VAL A 404 -14.87 -6.75 -12.83
C VAL A 404 -16.26 -6.31 -13.30
N THR A 405 -16.52 -5.00 -13.28
CA THR A 405 -17.80 -4.40 -13.68
C THR A 405 -17.88 -4.18 -15.19
N GLY A 406 -16.74 -4.02 -15.87
CA GLY A 406 -16.69 -3.53 -17.25
C GLY A 406 -16.94 -2.03 -17.37
N GLU A 407 -17.03 -1.31 -16.25
CA GLU A 407 -17.21 0.13 -16.20
C GLU A 407 -15.92 0.80 -15.73
N ILE A 408 -15.60 1.97 -16.27
CA ILE A 408 -14.48 2.78 -15.77
C ILE A 408 -15.02 3.81 -14.78
N ASP A 409 -15.11 3.38 -13.53
CA ASP A 409 -15.36 4.25 -12.39
C ASP A 409 -14.09 5.01 -11.97
N TYR A 410 -14.19 5.77 -10.88
CA TYR A 410 -13.06 6.51 -10.30
C TYR A 410 -11.83 5.62 -10.07
N LYS A 411 -12.03 4.46 -9.42
CA LYS A 411 -10.93 3.54 -9.06
C LYS A 411 -10.26 2.97 -10.31
N THR A 412 -11.05 2.53 -11.28
CA THR A 412 -10.58 1.97 -12.54
C THR A 412 -9.82 3.00 -13.37
N TRP A 413 -10.32 4.24 -13.47
CA TRP A 413 -9.63 5.33 -14.19
C TRP A 413 -8.22 5.56 -13.65
N TYR A 414 -8.08 5.75 -12.34
CA TYR A 414 -6.78 6.04 -11.75
C TYR A 414 -5.86 4.83 -11.75
N LYS A 415 -6.39 3.61 -11.72
CA LYS A 415 -5.57 2.41 -11.90
C LYS A 415 -5.04 2.30 -13.32
N ILE A 416 -5.86 2.58 -14.35
CA ILE A 416 -5.39 2.62 -15.75
C ILE A 416 -4.27 3.65 -15.90
N SER A 417 -4.48 4.88 -15.44
CA SER A 417 -3.45 5.92 -15.52
C SER A 417 -2.17 5.57 -14.76
N GLU A 418 -2.27 4.94 -13.58
CA GLU A 418 -1.11 4.48 -12.80
C GLU A 418 -0.27 3.44 -13.55
N ILE A 419 -0.94 2.44 -14.16
CA ILE A 419 -0.26 1.39 -14.93
C ILE A 419 0.29 1.95 -16.23
N TYR A 420 -0.49 2.76 -16.95
CA TYR A 420 -0.06 3.46 -18.16
C TYR A 420 1.22 4.25 -17.90
N VAL A 421 1.26 5.08 -16.86
CA VAL A 421 2.46 5.86 -16.50
C VAL A 421 3.64 4.94 -16.17
N GLY A 422 3.39 3.83 -15.47
CA GLY A 422 4.43 2.85 -15.15
C GLY A 422 5.08 2.23 -16.39
N VAL A 423 4.28 1.83 -17.38
CA VAL A 423 4.79 1.15 -18.59
C VAL A 423 5.23 2.10 -19.70
N SER A 424 4.72 3.34 -19.73
CA SER A 424 4.99 4.33 -20.79
C SER A 424 6.25 5.17 -20.57
N ARG A 425 6.67 5.43 -19.32
CA ARG A 425 7.81 6.32 -18.98
C ARG A 425 9.18 5.88 -19.54
N ILE A 426 9.25 4.76 -20.25
CA ILE A 426 10.46 4.34 -20.98
C ILE A 426 10.25 4.25 -22.49
N ALA A 427 9.03 4.28 -23.02
CA ALA A 427 8.81 4.40 -24.47
C ALA A 427 9.33 5.75 -25.02
N GLU A 428 9.46 6.78 -24.16
CA GLU A 428 10.07 8.07 -24.50
C GLU A 428 11.60 8.10 -24.35
N LEU A 429 12.22 7.06 -23.76
CA LEU A 429 13.67 6.92 -23.57
C LEU A 429 14.31 5.86 -24.47
N SER A 430 13.51 5.14 -25.26
CA SER A 430 13.92 4.05 -26.17
C SER A 430 14.06 4.48 -27.62
#